data_AF-A0A7X6CGQ4-F1
#
_entry.id   AF-A0A7X6CGQ4-F1
#
_cell.length_a   1.000
_cell.length_b   1.000
_cell.length_c   1.000
_cell.angle_alpha   90.00
_cell.angle_beta   90.00
_cell.angle_gamma   90.00
#
_symmetry.space_group_name_H-M   'P 1'
#
loop_
_entity.id
_entity.type
_entity.pdbx_description
1 polymer ?
#
loop_
_entity_poly.entity_id
_entity_poly.type
_entity_poly.pdbx_seq_one_letter_code
_entity_poly.pdbx_strand_id
1 'polypeptide(L)'
;MVFQEVNPGIIEVSDIYRRDLPSGSGGRMIADALRTNGINRPSTIRLTNVQNTATTEAMSNGIALQDTLLGNTLKNAIREMGGTPTNWTTGQNYRGQLWIEVKISY
;
A
#
# COMPACT_ATOMS: atom_id res chain seq x y z
N MET A 1 -7.76 -4.45 -9.13
CA MET A 1 -6.94 -3.34 -8.61
C MET A 1 -7.20 -2.14 -9.48
N VAL A 2 -7.48 -1.01 -8.83
CA VAL A 2 -7.71 0.27 -9.51
C VAL A 2 -6.60 1.23 -9.07
N PHE A 3 -6.04 1.96 -10.03
CA PHE A 3 -5.05 3.00 -9.80
C PHE A 3 -5.64 4.34 -10.20
N GLN A 4 -5.52 5.31 -9.31
CA GLN A 4 -5.91 6.68 -9.60
C GLN A 4 -4.81 7.61 -9.09
N GLU A 5 -4.25 8.41 -9.99
CA GLU A 5 -3.48 9.58 -9.58
C GLU A 5 -4.47 10.65 -9.10
N VAL A 6 -4.51 10.86 -7.79
CA VAL A 6 -5.44 11.82 -7.15
C VAL A 6 -4.84 13.22 -7.09
N ASN A 7 -3.51 13.31 -7.16
CA ASN A 7 -2.70 14.53 -7.26
C ASN A 7 -1.34 14.17 -7.89
N PRO A 8 -0.59 15.13 -8.47
CA PRO A 8 0.74 14.87 -9.02
C PRO A 8 1.65 14.13 -8.02
N GLY A 9 2.01 12.89 -8.36
CA GLY A 9 2.89 12.04 -7.54
C GLY A 9 2.24 11.29 -6.37
N ILE A 10 0.92 11.45 -6.13
CA ILE A 10 0.14 10.67 -5.17
C ILE A 10 -0.67 9.62 -5.91
N ILE A 11 -0.33 8.36 -5.69
CA ILE A 11 -1.09 7.25 -6.26
C ILE A 11 -1.99 6.65 -5.22
N GLU A 12 -3.28 6.66 -5.51
CA GLU A 12 -4.27 5.87 -4.80
C GLU A 12 -4.38 4.50 -5.48
N VAL A 13 -4.23 3.45 -4.67
CA VAL A 13 -4.40 2.06 -5.05
C VAL A 13 -5.57 1.51 -4.24
N SER A 14 -6.65 1.16 -4.92
CA SER A 14 -7.82 0.55 -4.29
C SER A 14 -8.07 -0.86 -4.85
N ASP A 15 -8.93 -1.61 -4.15
CA ASP A 15 -9.49 -2.86 -4.66
C ASP A 15 -8.41 -3.91 -5.02
N ILE A 16 -7.49 -4.11 -4.07
CA ILE A 16 -6.44 -5.13 -4.15
C ILE A 16 -7.04 -6.50 -3.84
N TYR A 17 -7.41 -7.25 -4.89
CA TYR A 17 -7.85 -8.63 -4.77
C TYR A 17 -6.65 -9.57 -4.85
N ARG A 18 -6.24 -10.13 -3.70
CA ARG A 18 -5.05 -11.00 -3.63
C ARG A 18 -5.26 -12.38 -4.29
N ARG A 19 -6.51 -12.82 -4.51
CA ARG A 19 -6.89 -14.15 -5.08
C ARG A 19 -5.90 -15.25 -4.66
N ASP A 20 -5.46 -16.12 -5.58
CA ASP A 20 -4.52 -17.22 -5.32
C ASP A 20 -3.04 -16.80 -5.44
N LEU A 21 -2.72 -15.51 -5.29
CA LEU A 21 -1.35 -15.04 -5.44
C LEU A 21 -0.47 -15.56 -4.28
N PRO A 22 0.75 -16.06 -4.58
CA PRO A 22 1.66 -16.57 -3.55
C PRO A 22 1.88 -15.56 -2.42
N SER A 23 2.05 -16.04 -1.20
CA SER A 23 2.49 -15.20 -0.08
C SER A 23 3.74 -14.38 -0.47
N GLY A 24 3.76 -13.10 -0.13
CA GLY A 24 4.85 -12.17 -0.49
C GLY A 24 4.79 -11.54 -1.90
N SER A 25 3.99 -12.05 -2.84
CA SER A 25 3.92 -11.52 -4.22
C SER A 25 3.22 -10.17 -4.36
N GLY A 26 2.42 -9.76 -3.38
CA GLY A 26 1.63 -8.53 -3.43
C GLY A 26 2.46 -7.27 -3.61
N GLY A 27 3.68 -7.22 -3.05
CA GLY A 27 4.56 -6.04 -3.18
C GLY A 27 5.06 -5.89 -4.61
N ARG A 28 5.50 -6.99 -5.23
CA ARG A 28 5.94 -7.02 -6.62
C ARG A 28 4.79 -6.70 -7.58
N MET A 29 3.60 -7.26 -7.33
CA MET A 29 2.41 -6.94 -8.13
C MET A 29 2.09 -5.44 -8.11
N ILE A 30 2.17 -4.79 -6.94
CA ILE A 30 1.95 -3.34 -6.83
C ILE A 30 3.03 -2.58 -7.63
N ALA A 31 4.31 -2.94 -7.46
CA ALA A 31 5.41 -2.28 -8.18
C ALA A 31 5.30 -2.44 -9.71
N ASP A 32 4.99 -3.64 -10.19
CA ASP A 32 4.85 -3.93 -11.63
C ASP A 32 3.66 -3.21 -12.22
N ALA A 33 2.54 -3.14 -11.49
CA ALA A 33 1.37 -2.41 -11.93
C ALA A 33 1.62 -0.89 -11.98
N LEU A 34 2.34 -0.32 -11.03
CA LEU A 34 2.76 1.09 -11.06
C LEU A 34 3.66 1.39 -12.27
N ARG A 35 4.67 0.54 -12.50
CA ARG A 35 5.57 0.66 -13.67
C ARG A 35 4.82 0.56 -15.00
N THR A 36 3.86 -0.36 -15.09
CA THR A 36 3.03 -0.54 -16.30
C THR A 36 2.22 0.71 -16.63
N ASN A 37 1.86 1.50 -15.61
CA ASN A 37 1.18 2.78 -15.76
C ASN A 37 2.15 3.98 -15.91
N GLY A 38 3.45 3.73 -16.13
CA GLY A 38 4.47 4.77 -16.28
C GLY A 38 4.92 5.44 -14.98
N ILE A 39 4.43 4.96 -13.83
CA ILE A 39 4.72 5.54 -12.51
C ILE A 39 5.93 4.82 -11.90
N ASN A 40 7.12 5.36 -12.16
CA ASN A 40 8.38 4.73 -11.73
C ASN A 40 8.88 5.18 -10.36
N ARG A 41 8.51 6.39 -9.93
CA ARG A 41 8.97 7.01 -8.68
C ARG A 41 7.86 7.78 -7.97
N PRO A 42 6.80 7.10 -7.48
CA PRO A 42 5.75 7.78 -6.73
C PRO A 42 6.31 8.39 -5.44
N SER A 43 5.93 9.62 -5.11
CA SER A 43 6.34 10.26 -3.85
C SER A 43 5.49 9.79 -2.67
N THR A 44 4.27 9.31 -2.95
CA THR A 44 3.33 8.77 -1.96
C THR A 44 2.53 7.62 -2.57
N ILE A 45 2.38 6.52 -1.82
CA ILE A 45 1.41 5.46 -2.12
C ILE A 45 0.34 5.48 -1.04
N ARG A 46 -0.93 5.53 -1.45
CA ARG A 46 -2.08 5.35 -0.56
C ARG A 46 -2.85 4.10 -0.96
N LEU A 47 -2.99 3.16 -0.04
CA LEU A 47 -3.92 2.04 -0.14
C LEU A 47 -5.27 2.43 0.46
N THR A 48 -6.35 2.33 -0.32
CA THR A 48 -7.72 2.56 0.15
C THR A 48 -8.58 1.31 -0.02
N ASN A 49 -9.74 1.29 0.65
CA ASN A 49 -10.70 0.18 0.62
C ASN A 49 -10.08 -1.16 1.03
N VAL A 50 -9.16 -1.13 1.99
CA VAL A 50 -8.48 -2.32 2.46
C VAL A 50 -9.44 -3.18 3.27
N GLN A 51 -9.89 -4.30 2.69
CA GLN A 51 -10.60 -5.36 3.39
C GLN A 51 -9.60 -6.43 3.85
N ASN A 52 -8.80 -6.10 4.87
CA ASN A 52 -7.84 -7.04 5.45
C ASN A 52 -8.02 -7.09 6.96
N THR A 53 -8.83 -8.06 7.40
CA THR A 53 -9.13 -8.30 8.81
C THR A 53 -7.86 -8.54 9.63
N ALA A 54 -6.88 -9.28 9.09
CA ALA A 54 -5.63 -9.55 9.77
C ALA A 54 -4.80 -8.28 10.04
N THR A 55 -4.78 -7.31 9.11
CA THR A 55 -4.10 -6.03 9.34
C THR A 55 -4.86 -5.17 10.36
N THR A 56 -6.19 -5.10 10.28
CA THR A 56 -6.99 -4.35 11.25
C THR A 56 -6.90 -4.94 12.66
N GLU A 57 -6.91 -6.28 12.78
CA GLU A 57 -6.73 -6.98 14.05
C GLU A 57 -5.33 -6.78 14.62
N ALA A 58 -4.28 -6.90 13.78
CA ALA A 58 -2.90 -6.64 14.20
C ALA A 58 -2.76 -5.22 14.77
N MET A 59 -3.31 -4.21 14.09
CA MET A 59 -3.28 -2.83 14.57
C MET A 59 -4.09 -2.65 15.86
N SER A 60 -5.27 -3.29 15.98
CA SER A 60 -6.06 -3.29 17.22
C SER A 60 -5.32 -3.92 18.39
N ASN A 61 -4.39 -4.83 18.13
CA ASN A 61 -3.53 -5.47 19.13
C ASN A 61 -2.24 -4.68 19.42
N GLY A 62 -2.13 -3.44 18.91
CA GLY A 62 -0.98 -2.57 19.15
C GLY A 62 0.23 -2.83 18.25
N ILE A 63 0.11 -3.69 17.23
CA ILE A 63 1.17 -3.89 16.24
C ILE A 63 1.26 -2.63 15.36
N ALA A 64 2.47 -2.10 15.23
CA ALA A 64 2.72 -0.95 14.36
C ALA A 64 2.35 -1.29 12.91
N LEU A 65 1.73 -0.33 12.20
CA LEU A 65 1.23 -0.52 10.83
C LEU A 65 2.29 -1.11 9.89
N GLN A 66 3.52 -0.63 10.01
CA GLN A 66 4.67 -1.04 9.24
C GLN A 66 5.03 -2.53 9.40
N ASP A 67 4.65 -3.15 10.51
CA ASP A 67 4.99 -4.54 10.85
C ASP A 67 3.82 -5.49 10.57
N THR A 68 2.68 -4.95 10.13
CA THR A 68 1.55 -5.75 9.65
C THR A 68 1.84 -6.39 8.29
N LEU A 69 1.02 -7.37 7.90
CA LEU A 69 1.12 -8.02 6.59
C LEU A 69 1.08 -7.01 5.43
N LEU A 70 0.20 -6.01 5.49
CA LEU A 70 0.09 -4.96 4.47
C LEU A 70 1.22 -3.95 4.56
N GLY A 71 1.67 -3.58 5.76
CA GLY A 71 2.87 -2.77 5.95
C GLY A 71 4.08 -3.39 5.27
N ASN A 72 4.32 -4.69 5.50
CA ASN A 72 5.40 -5.44 4.84
C ASN A 72 5.22 -5.53 3.31
N THR A 73 3.98 -5.65 2.84
CA THR A 73 3.68 -5.66 1.40
C THR A 73 4.06 -4.32 0.75
N LEU A 74 3.71 -3.20 1.38
CA LEU A 74 4.08 -1.86 0.93
C LEU A 74 5.59 -1.62 1.00
N LYS A 75 6.25 -2.02 2.09
CA LYS A 75 7.72 -1.95 2.20
C LYS A 75 8.40 -2.67 1.03
N ASN A 76 7.92 -3.86 0.67
CA ASN A 76 8.46 -4.62 -0.45
C ASN A 76 8.20 -3.93 -1.79
N ALA A 77 7.00 -3.41 -2.03
CA ALA A 77 6.70 -2.65 -3.25
C ALA A 77 7.61 -1.42 -3.41
N ILE A 78 7.78 -0.65 -2.34
CA ILE A 78 8.61 0.57 -2.32
C ILE A 78 10.08 0.23 -2.57
N ARG A 79 10.59 -0.83 -1.94
CA ARG A 79 11.96 -1.33 -2.17
C ARG A 79 12.17 -1.81 -3.59
N GLU A 80 11.22 -2.53 -4.16
CA GLU A 80 11.26 -2.96 -5.57
C GLU A 80 11.36 -1.76 -6.52
N MET A 81 10.74 -0.63 -6.18
CA MET A 81 10.85 0.64 -6.94
C MET A 81 12.11 1.46 -6.63
N GLY A 82 12.99 0.98 -5.75
CA GLY A 82 14.21 1.69 -5.36
C GLY A 82 13.99 2.85 -4.38
N GLY A 83 12.84 2.90 -3.70
CA GLY A 83 12.53 3.90 -2.68
C GLY A 83 12.71 3.40 -1.25
N THR A 84 12.61 4.33 -0.30
CA THR A 84 12.58 4.06 1.14
C THR A 84 11.32 4.67 1.77
N PRO A 85 10.53 3.91 2.56
CA PRO A 85 9.36 4.44 3.25
C PRO A 85 9.78 5.34 4.42
N THR A 86 9.25 6.55 4.51
CA THR A 86 9.67 7.55 5.52
C THR A 86 8.57 7.96 6.49
N ASN A 87 7.32 8.08 6.03
CA ASN A 87 6.21 8.51 6.87
C ASN A 87 4.98 7.66 6.60
N TRP A 88 4.44 7.04 7.65
CA TRP A 88 3.28 6.15 7.58
C TRP A 88 2.09 6.83 8.26
N THR A 89 1.00 6.95 7.52
CA THR A 89 -0.27 7.48 8.03
C THR A 89 -1.36 6.43 7.79
N THR A 90 -2.34 6.37 8.67
CA THR A 90 -3.48 5.47 8.53
C THR A 90 -4.72 6.08 9.13
N GLY A 91 -5.87 5.59 8.69
CA GLY A 91 -7.16 5.99 9.23
C GLY A 91 -8.27 5.14 8.65
N GLN A 92 -9.50 5.57 8.90
CA GLN A 92 -10.69 4.98 8.29
C GLN A 92 -11.29 5.97 7.30
N ASN A 93 -11.83 5.46 6.20
CA ASN A 93 -12.62 6.26 5.27
C ASN A 93 -14.05 6.44 5.81
N TYR A 94 -14.89 7.20 5.10
CA TYR A 94 -16.30 7.44 5.48
C TYR A 94 -17.16 6.17 5.54
N ARG A 95 -16.66 5.02 5.05
CA ARG A 95 -17.31 3.70 5.11
C ARG A 95 -16.74 2.81 6.22
N GLY A 96 -15.88 3.35 7.09
CA GLY A 96 -15.20 2.60 8.15
C GLY A 96 -14.08 1.67 7.66
N GLN A 97 -13.71 1.74 6.38
CA GLN A 97 -12.67 0.88 5.81
C GLN A 97 -11.29 1.49 6.04
N LEU A 98 -10.32 0.64 6.34
CA LEU A 98 -8.93 1.04 6.57
C LEU A 98 -8.35 1.65 5.29
N TRP A 99 -7.64 2.77 5.46
CA TRP A 99 -6.69 3.27 4.49
C TRP A 99 -5.30 3.42 5.13
N ILE A 100 -4.28 3.25 4.29
CA ILE A 100 -2.87 3.33 4.66
C ILE A 100 -2.19 4.23 3.65
N GLU A 101 -1.40 5.18 4.11
CA GLU A 101 -0.59 6.05 3.27
C GLU A 101 0.87 5.95 3.71
N VAL A 102 1.76 5.95 2.72
CA VAL A 102 3.20 5.95 2.96
C VAL A 102 3.90 6.90 2.01
N LYS A 103 4.71 7.81 2.58
CA LYS A 103 5.61 8.68 1.83
C LYS A 103 6.92 7.96 1.51
N ILE A 104 7.48 8.27 0.35
CA ILE A 104 8.64 7.59 -0.21
C ILE A 104 9.74 8.61 -0.50
N SER A 105 10.96 8.30 -0.07
CA SER A 105 12.17 8.99 -0.49
C SER A 105 12.94 8.13 -1.49
N TYR A 106 13.62 8.76 -2.44
CA TYR A 106 14.52 8.11 -3.42
C TYR A 106 15.93 8.67 -3.32
#